data_AF-A0A3C0QHC2-F1
#
_entry.id   AF-A0A3C0QHC2-F1
#
_cell.length_a   1.000
_cell.length_b   1.000
_cell.length_c   1.000
_cell.angle_alpha   90.00
_cell.angle_beta   90.00
_cell.angle_gamma   90.00
#
_symmetry.space_group_name_H-M   'P 1'
#
loop_
_entity.id
_entity.type
_entity.pdbx_description
1 polymer ?
#
loop_
_entity_poly.entity_id
_entity_poly.type
_entity_poly.pdbx_seq_one_letter_code
_entity_poly.pdbx_strand_id
1 'polypeptide(L)'
;ISRLKDQFYRELKRFDWIDPYYPSVNFILCRLEDTVTDSKRLGEYLVRNHSILIRDCSNFRGLDNSYIRLAVKSEKENLKLIKCLKEYDRGL
;
A
#
# COMPACT_ATOMS: atom_id res chain seq x y z
N ILE A 1 8.45 -17.15 1.75
CA ILE A 1 8.45 -15.73 1.30
C ILE A 1 7.65 -15.54 0.00
N SER A 2 7.91 -16.31 -1.08
CA SER A 2 7.17 -16.14 -2.36
C SER A 2 5.65 -16.20 -2.23
N ARG A 3 5.10 -17.17 -1.50
CA ARG A 3 3.64 -17.29 -1.32
C ARG A 3 2.98 -16.06 -0.67
N LEU A 4 3.65 -15.43 0.30
CA LEU A 4 3.12 -14.28 1.04
C LEU A 4 3.08 -13.01 0.17
N LYS A 5 4.12 -12.78 -0.63
CA LYS A 5 4.13 -11.66 -1.58
C LYS A 5 3.03 -11.82 -2.63
N ASP A 6 2.80 -13.05 -3.12
CA ASP A 6 1.78 -13.31 -4.14
C ASP A 6 0.36 -13.16 -3.57
N GLN A 7 0.13 -13.62 -2.34
CA GLN A 7 -1.13 -13.40 -1.62
C GLN A 7 -1.38 -11.92 -1.35
N PHE A 8 -0.36 -11.19 -0.88
CA PHE A 8 -0.51 -9.77 -0.56
C PHE A 8 -0.74 -8.94 -1.82
N TYR A 9 -0.02 -9.23 -2.90
CA TYR A 9 -0.25 -8.65 -4.23
C TYR A 9 -1.69 -8.85 -4.71
N ARG A 10 -2.22 -10.07 -4.60
CA ARG A 10 -3.60 -10.37 -4.99
C ARG A 10 -4.63 -9.62 -4.15
N GLU A 11 -4.41 -9.47 -2.84
CA GLU A 11 -5.32 -8.69 -2.00
C GLU A 11 -5.26 -7.19 -2.33
N LEU A 12 -4.08 -6.64 -2.65
CA LEU A 12 -3.95 -5.24 -3.08
C LEU A 12 -4.64 -4.97 -4.42
N LYS A 13 -4.64 -5.93 -5.35
CA LYS A 13 -5.38 -5.82 -6.62
C LYS A 13 -6.90 -5.74 -6.49
N ARG A 14 -7.45 -5.92 -5.29
CA ARG A 14 -8.90 -5.86 -5.04
C ARG A 14 -9.39 -4.44 -4.77
N PHE A 15 -8.49 -3.48 -4.62
CA PHE A 15 -8.83 -2.07 -4.45
C PHE A 15 -8.71 -1.37 -5.78
N ASP A 16 -9.78 -0.73 -6.25
CA ASP A 16 -9.80 -0.08 -7.57
C ASP A 16 -8.86 1.14 -7.65
N TRP A 17 -8.51 1.72 -6.49
CA TRP A 17 -7.61 2.87 -6.38
C TRP A 17 -6.14 2.50 -6.14
N ILE A 18 -5.79 1.21 -6.11
CA ILE A 18 -4.42 0.73 -5.92
C ILE A 18 -4.02 -0.12 -7.13
N ASP A 19 -3.01 0.33 -7.87
CA ASP A 19 -2.32 -0.46 -8.89
C ASP A 19 -0.99 -1.00 -8.34
N PRO A 20 -0.94 -2.25 -7.83
CA PRO A 20 0.30 -2.86 -7.38
C PRO A 20 1.12 -3.42 -8.55
N TYR A 21 2.43 -3.14 -8.53
CA TYR A 21 3.39 -3.78 -9.43
C TYR A 21 3.80 -5.16 -8.90
N TYR A 22 3.94 -6.15 -9.78
CA TYR A 22 4.26 -7.51 -9.35
C TYR A 22 5.62 -7.58 -8.64
N PRO A 23 5.69 -8.12 -7.40
CA PRO A 23 6.90 -8.05 -6.60
C PRO A 23 7.99 -9.04 -7.02
N SER A 24 9.18 -8.52 -7.34
CA SER A 24 10.43 -9.28 -7.46
C SER A 24 11.19 -9.42 -6.13
N VAL A 25 10.85 -8.61 -5.13
CA VAL A 25 11.52 -8.49 -3.82
C VAL A 25 10.51 -8.42 -2.67
N ASN A 26 10.97 -8.20 -1.43
CA ASN A 26 10.12 -8.16 -0.22
C ASN A 26 9.38 -6.82 -0.01
N PHE A 27 9.04 -6.13 -1.09
CA PHE A 27 8.12 -5.01 -1.07
C PHE A 27 7.33 -4.96 -2.38
N ILE A 28 6.17 -4.32 -2.34
CA ILE A 28 5.31 -4.07 -3.49
C ILE A 28 5.27 -2.56 -3.69
N LEU A 29 5.73 -2.10 -4.87
CA LEU A 29 5.46 -0.73 -5.31
C LEU A 29 3.98 -0.67 -5.71
N CYS A 30 3.28 0.35 -5.26
CA CYS A 30 1.89 0.59 -5.63
C CYS A 30 1.76 2.01 -6.14
N ARG A 31 0.99 2.18 -7.22
CA ARG A 31 0.50 3.46 -7.67
C ARG A 31 -0.92 3.65 -7.15
N LEU A 32 -1.20 4.84 -6.63
CA LEU A 32 -2.51 5.26 -6.18
C LEU A 32 -3.19 5.93 -7.37
N GLU A 33 -4.24 5.32 -7.90
CA GLU A 33 -4.93 5.79 -9.12
C GLU A 33 -6.09 6.74 -8.81
N ASP A 34 -6.41 6.93 -7.54
CA ASP A 34 -7.48 7.84 -7.11
C ASP A 34 -7.01 9.31 -7.08
N THR A 35 -7.93 10.21 -7.41
CA THR A 35 -7.67 11.66 -7.44
C THR A 35 -7.76 12.31 -6.05
N VAL A 36 -8.33 11.60 -5.07
CA VAL A 36 -8.55 12.09 -3.70
C VAL A 36 -7.40 11.70 -2.77
N THR A 37 -6.69 10.62 -3.07
CA THR A 37 -5.66 10.03 -2.19
C THR A 37 -4.26 10.12 -2.77
N ASP A 38 -3.35 10.72 -2.01
CA ASP A 38 -1.91 10.67 -2.29
C ASP A 38 -1.12 9.91 -1.21
N SER A 39 0.16 9.68 -1.48
CA SER A 39 1.08 8.93 -0.63
C SER A 39 1.18 9.50 0.78
N LYS A 40 1.12 10.83 0.91
CA LYS A 40 1.20 11.53 2.19
C LYS A 40 -0.09 11.36 2.98
N ARG A 41 -1.25 11.58 2.35
CA ARG A 41 -2.56 11.43 2.99
C ARG A 41 -2.78 10.01 3.51
N LEU A 42 -2.50 9.01 2.68
CA LEU A 42 -2.60 7.61 3.10
C LEU A 42 -1.59 7.29 4.21
N GLY A 43 -0.36 7.76 4.09
CA GLY A 43 0.68 7.57 5.09
C GLY A 43 0.30 8.15 6.45
N GLU A 44 -0.21 9.38 6.47
CA GLU A 44 -0.67 10.05 7.69
C GLU A 44 -1.86 9.31 8.33
N TYR A 45 -2.83 8.87 7.53
CA TYR A 45 -3.96 8.08 8.02
C TYR A 45 -3.49 6.79 8.70
N LEU A 46 -2.60 6.03 8.05
CA LEU A 46 -2.11 4.75 8.56
C LEU A 46 -1.25 4.91 9.83
N VAL A 47 -0.43 5.97 9.91
CA VAL A 47 0.36 6.25 11.11
C VAL A 47 -0.54 6.65 12.28
N ARG A 48 -1.45 7.60 12.06
CA ARG A 48 -2.29 8.17 13.13
C ARG A 48 -3.30 7.17 13.69
N ASN A 49 -3.97 6.40 12.83
CA ASN A 49 -5.07 5.54 13.24
C ASN A 49 -4.63 4.10 13.55
N HIS A 50 -3.56 3.63 12.91
CA HIS A 50 -3.20 2.20 12.93
C HIS A 50 -1.76 1.91 13.38
N SER A 51 -0.96 2.96 13.63
CA SER A 51 0.48 2.88 13.92
C SER A 51 1.25 2.10 12.85
N ILE A 52 0.88 2.28 11.59
CA ILE A 52 1.53 1.65 10.43
C ILE A 52 2.26 2.72 9.63
N LEU A 53 3.57 2.54 9.46
CA LEU A 53 4.38 3.39 8.59
C LEU A 53 4.54 2.73 7.21
N ILE A 54 4.15 3.45 6.17
CA ILE A 54 4.42 3.10 4.76
C ILE A 54 5.50 4.01 4.17
N ARG A 55 6.12 3.59 3.06
CA ARG A 55 7.16 4.39 2.42
C ARG A 55 6.56 5.25 1.30
N ASP A 56 6.49 6.56 1.56
CA ASP A 56 6.28 7.56 0.52
C ASP A 56 7.43 7.55 -0.50
N CYS A 57 7.08 7.49 -1.78
CA CYS A 57 8.03 7.49 -2.89
C CYS A 57 8.04 8.77 -3.73
N SER A 58 7.35 9.83 -3.28
CA SER A 58 7.32 11.15 -3.93
C SER A 58 8.69 11.76 -4.19
N ASN A 59 9.69 11.45 -3.35
CA ASN A 59 11.04 11.99 -3.45
C ASN A 59 11.99 11.21 -4.38
N PHE A 60 11.52 10.16 -5.06
CA PHE A 60 12.35 9.40 -6.00
C PHE A 60 12.22 9.99 -7.41
N ARG A 61 13.35 10.15 -8.10
CA ARG A 61 13.37 10.65 -9.48
C ARG A 61 12.51 9.76 -10.38
N GLY A 62 11.51 10.37 -11.02
CA GLY A 62 10.57 9.68 -11.91
C GLY A 62 9.33 9.11 -11.23
N LEU A 63 9.18 9.27 -9.92
CA LEU A 63 7.96 9.01 -9.17
C LEU A 63 7.38 10.32 -8.63
N ASP A 64 6.07 10.33 -8.38
CA ASP A 64 5.34 11.45 -7.78
C ASP A 64 4.63 11.01 -6.50
N ASN A 65 3.76 11.86 -5.96
CA ASN A 65 2.98 11.59 -4.75
C ASN A 65 1.90 10.51 -4.93
N SER A 66 1.72 9.93 -6.12
CA SER A 66 0.85 8.77 -6.30
C SER A 66 1.55 7.44 -5.95
N TYR A 67 2.86 7.44 -5.67
CA TYR A 67 3.59 6.19 -5.45
C TYR A 67 3.92 5.92 -3.98
N ILE A 68 3.65 4.67 -3.56
CA ILE A 68 4.02 4.14 -2.25
C ILE A 68 4.70 2.78 -2.35
N ARG A 69 5.50 2.42 -1.35
CA ARG A 69 6.00 1.05 -1.19
C ARG A 69 5.49 0.43 0.09
N LEU A 70 4.96 -0.77 -0.04
CA LEU A 70 4.45 -1.60 1.05
C LEU A 70 5.40 -2.78 1.26
N ALA A 71 5.95 -2.92 2.47
CA ALA A 71 6.81 -4.05 2.81
C ALA A 71 5.99 -5.34 2.92
N VAL A 72 6.49 -6.43 2.35
CA VAL A 72 5.91 -7.77 2.55
C VAL A 72 6.46 -8.31 3.86
N LYS A 73 5.62 -8.43 4.88
CA LYS A 73 5.99 -8.92 6.20
C LYS A 73 5.32 -10.26 6.52
N SER A 74 5.09 -10.55 7.81
CA SER A 74 4.32 -11.72 8.23
C SER A 74 2.88 -11.67 7.70
N GLU A 75 2.25 -12.83 7.59
CA GLU A 75 0.84 -12.93 7.15
C GLU A 75 -0.10 -12.07 8.01
N LYS A 76 0.11 -12.07 9.34
CA LYS A 76 -0.68 -11.28 10.28
C LYS A 76 -0.51 -9.77 10.05
N GLU A 77 0.70 -9.29 9.79
CA GLU A 77 0.96 -7.88 9.51
C GLU A 77 0.39 -7.45 8.15
N ASN A 78 0.57 -8.27 7.12
CA ASN A 78 0.01 -8.00 5.79
C ASN A 78 -1.53 -7.97 5.86
N LEU A 79 -2.15 -8.91 6.55
CA LEU A 79 -3.60 -8.93 6.76
C LEU A 79 -4.09 -7.73 7.58
N LYS A 80 -3.32 -7.28 8.58
CA LYS A 80 -3.64 -6.05 9.32
C LYS A 80 -3.68 -4.86 8.37
N LEU A 81 -2.65 -4.69 7.54
CA LEU A 81 -2.60 -3.60 6.56
C LEU A 81 -3.78 -3.68 5.56
N ILE A 82 -4.10 -4.86 5.03
CA ILE A 82 -5.27 -5.04 4.14
C ILE A 82 -6.57 -4.62 4.84
N LYS A 83 -6.75 -4.91 6.13
CA LYS A 83 -7.93 -4.46 6.88
C LYS A 83 -7.97 -2.95 7.04
N CYS A 84 -6.84 -2.31 7.36
CA CYS A 84 -6.75 -0.85 7.46
C CYS A 84 -7.06 -0.17 6.11
N LEU A 85 -6.58 -0.75 5.00
CA LEU A 85 -6.90 -0.25 3.65
C LEU A 85 -8.38 -0.42 3.31
N LYS A 86 -9.02 -1.54 3.69
CA LYS A 86 -10.49 -1.74 3.55
C LYS A 86 -11.32 -0.75 4.37
N GLU A 87 -10.82 -0.34 5.53
CA GLU A 87 -11.47 0.69 6.34
C GLU A 87 -11.36 2.06 5.68
N TYR A 88 -10.16 2.40 5.18
CA TYR A 88 -9.92 3.63 4.43
C TYR A 88 -10.79 3.72 3.17
N ASP A 89 -10.84 2.63 2.40
CA ASP A 89 -11.61 2.46 1.16
C ASP A 89 -13.11 2.75 1.32
N ARG A 90 -13.71 2.41 2.46
CA ARG A 90 -15.12 2.70 2.76
C ARG A 90 -15.41 4.18 3.05
N GLY A 91 -14.36 4.94 3.35
CA GLY A 91 -14.44 6.37 3.64
C GLY A 91 -13.91 7.26 2.53
N LEU A 92 -13.47 6.66 1.41
CA LEU A 92 -13.21 7.35 0.14
C LEU A 92 -14.53 7.65 -0.57
#